data_AF-A0A0W8FZX6-F1
#
_entry.id   AF-A0A0W8FZX6-F1
#
_cell.length_a   1.000
_cell.length_b   1.000
_cell.length_c   1.000
_cell.angle_alpha   90.00
_cell.angle_beta   90.00
_cell.angle_gamma   90.00
#
_symmetry.space_group_name_H-M   'P 1'
#
loop_
_entity.id
_entity.type
_entity.pdbx_description
1 polymer ?
#
loop_
_entity_poly.entity_id
_entity_poly.type
_entity_poly.pdbx_seq_one_letter_code
_entity_poly.pdbx_strand_id
1 'polypeptide(L)'
;MNKTDDQLKRFVEKDSGEEMSPFDPPDAYDPQNIEPVAYNELHPYLKKLVDEHTAFTNVLNGFEEGLINWRKNNWVFDKEIDEKFKNFFAFIDEKVPVHNHKEEKELFPILQQKLIEIGEHNSKDSSLTGINIIEDEHIKVAQAGAIVFNFLGLGSRLPDQRSKEITFQAAYEQGIAIIETMKLHIFREENILFSQAMKLFGEKEFASL
;
A
#
# COMPACT_ATOMS: atom_id res chain seq x y z
N MET A 1 -59.59 -0.43 1.75
CA MET A 1 -58.82 0.76 2.19
C MET A 1 -57.58 0.86 1.31
N ASN A 2 -57.43 2.00 0.65
CA ASN A 2 -56.53 2.24 -0.47
C ASN A 2 -55.05 2.07 -0.10
N LYS A 3 -54.31 1.28 -0.89
CA LYS A 3 -52.85 1.19 -0.90
C LYS A 3 -52.25 2.23 -1.86
N THR A 4 -52.60 3.49 -1.69
CA THR A 4 -51.98 4.58 -2.43
C THR A 4 -51.52 5.60 -1.41
N ASP A 5 -50.20 5.84 -1.41
CA ASP A 5 -49.48 6.94 -0.74
C ASP A 5 -48.65 6.58 0.52
N ASP A 6 -47.75 5.58 0.42
CA ASP A 6 -46.54 5.56 1.26
C ASP A 6 -45.40 6.27 0.51
N GLN A 7 -45.22 7.57 0.77
CA GLN A 7 -44.16 8.40 0.18
C GLN A 7 -42.74 7.94 0.55
N LEU A 8 -42.61 7.10 1.57
CA LEU A 8 -41.32 6.64 2.07
C LEU A 8 -40.81 5.36 1.38
N LYS A 9 -41.56 4.76 0.44
CA LYS A 9 -41.22 3.48 -0.23
C LYS A 9 -40.49 2.52 0.72
N ARG A 10 -41.07 2.26 1.90
CA ARG A 10 -40.41 1.48 2.96
C ARG A 10 -40.22 0.01 2.62
N PHE A 11 -40.87 -0.43 1.54
CA PHE A 11 -40.73 -1.75 0.96
C PHE A 11 -40.25 -1.58 -0.48
N VAL A 12 -39.01 -1.98 -0.71
CA VAL A 12 -38.48 -2.14 -2.06
C VAL A 12 -39.15 -3.39 -2.63
N GLU A 13 -39.97 -3.24 -3.67
CA GLU A 13 -40.38 -4.37 -4.50
C GLU A 13 -39.10 -4.91 -5.18
N LYS A 14 -38.83 -6.21 -5.03
CA LYS A 14 -37.70 -6.87 -5.69
C LYS A 14 -37.86 -6.70 -7.20
N ASP A 15 -37.04 -5.85 -7.78
CA ASP A 15 -36.90 -5.73 -9.22
C ASP A 15 -36.35 -7.07 -9.73
N SER A 16 -36.98 -7.67 -10.73
CA SER A 16 -36.64 -9.01 -11.27
C SER A 16 -35.40 -8.96 -12.18
N GLY A 17 -34.36 -8.26 -11.74
CA GLY A 17 -33.01 -8.36 -12.28
C GLY A 17 -32.23 -9.47 -11.57
N GLU A 18 -31.20 -10.02 -12.21
CA GLU A 18 -30.24 -10.91 -11.55
C GLU A 18 -29.69 -10.19 -10.30
N GLU A 19 -30.08 -10.67 -9.12
CA GLU A 19 -29.57 -10.18 -7.85
C GLU A 19 -28.08 -10.53 -7.78
N MET A 20 -27.20 -9.56 -8.05
CA MET A 20 -25.77 -9.68 -7.75
C MET A 20 -25.62 -9.92 -6.25
N SER A 21 -25.36 -11.17 -5.87
CA SER A 21 -25.12 -11.56 -4.49
C SER A 21 -23.82 -10.88 -4.01
N PRO A 22 -23.76 -10.31 -2.80
CA PRO A 22 -22.50 -9.87 -2.20
C PRO A 22 -21.45 -10.97 -2.09
N PHE A 23 -21.85 -12.24 -2.20
CA PHE A 23 -20.99 -13.43 -2.19
C PHE A 23 -20.71 -14.00 -3.59
N ASP A 24 -21.23 -13.38 -4.64
CA ASP A 24 -20.99 -13.76 -6.03
C ASP A 24 -20.62 -12.48 -6.80
N PRO A 25 -19.44 -11.91 -6.49
CA PRO A 25 -19.03 -10.65 -7.06
C PRO A 25 -18.83 -10.82 -8.58
N PRO A 26 -19.06 -9.76 -9.39
CA PRO A 26 -18.86 -9.82 -10.84
C PRO A 26 -17.46 -10.34 -11.21
N ASP A 27 -17.30 -10.99 -12.37
CA ASP A 27 -16.02 -11.52 -12.89
C ASP A 27 -14.85 -10.52 -12.81
N ALA A 28 -15.13 -9.21 -12.84
CA ALA A 28 -14.14 -8.15 -12.64
C ALA A 28 -13.47 -8.14 -11.25
N TYR A 29 -13.97 -8.93 -10.29
CA TYR A 29 -13.44 -9.11 -8.94
C TYR A 29 -12.90 -10.53 -8.70
N ASP A 30 -12.92 -11.40 -9.71
CA ASP A 30 -12.25 -12.69 -9.60
C ASP A 30 -10.76 -12.40 -9.42
N PRO A 31 -10.11 -12.86 -8.31
CA PRO A 31 -8.70 -12.60 -8.10
C PRO A 31 -7.94 -13.06 -9.33
N GLN A 32 -7.10 -12.19 -9.90
CA GLN A 32 -6.24 -12.58 -11.01
C GLN A 32 -5.48 -13.84 -10.56
N ASN A 33 -5.76 -14.97 -11.20
CA ASN A 33 -5.11 -16.26 -10.96
C ASN A 33 -3.69 -16.23 -11.53
N ILE A 34 -2.88 -15.29 -11.02
CA ILE A 34 -1.47 -15.16 -11.33
C ILE A 34 -0.74 -15.90 -10.22
N GLU A 35 -0.22 -17.07 -10.58
CA GLU A 35 0.64 -17.83 -9.69
C GLU A 35 1.92 -17.03 -9.41
N PRO A 36 2.27 -16.80 -8.13
CA PRO A 36 3.49 -16.10 -7.78
C PRO A 36 4.72 -16.83 -8.33
N VAL A 37 5.63 -16.07 -8.93
CA VAL A 37 6.92 -16.63 -9.40
C VAL A 37 7.86 -16.76 -8.21
N ALA A 38 8.46 -17.93 -8.02
CA ALA A 38 9.38 -18.16 -6.90
C ALA A 38 10.62 -17.27 -7.02
N TYR A 39 11.13 -16.77 -5.88
CA TYR A 39 12.30 -15.86 -5.86
C TYR A 39 13.46 -16.34 -6.74
N ASN A 40 13.79 -17.63 -6.70
CA ASN A 40 14.91 -18.19 -7.46
C ASN A 40 14.72 -18.11 -8.98
N GLU A 41 13.48 -18.05 -9.45
CA GLU A 41 13.08 -18.01 -10.86
C GLU A 41 12.92 -16.57 -11.38
N LEU A 42 12.91 -15.57 -10.48
CA LEU A 42 12.85 -14.16 -10.86
C LEU A 42 14.08 -13.71 -11.67
N HIS A 43 13.84 -12.80 -12.60
CA HIS A 43 14.89 -12.07 -13.30
C HIS A 43 15.79 -11.32 -12.30
N PRO A 44 17.12 -11.22 -12.53
CA PRO A 44 18.04 -10.55 -11.60
C PRO A 44 17.66 -9.12 -11.22
N TYR A 45 17.01 -8.39 -12.11
CA TYR A 45 16.50 -7.04 -11.80
C TYR A 45 15.42 -7.09 -10.72
N LEU A 46 14.40 -7.95 -10.88
CA LEU A 46 13.29 -8.08 -9.92
C LEU A 46 13.77 -8.65 -8.58
N LYS A 47 14.76 -9.56 -8.57
CA LYS A 47 15.39 -10.04 -7.33
C LYS A 47 15.93 -8.90 -6.48
N LYS A 48 16.56 -7.89 -7.09
CA LYS A 48 17.07 -6.73 -6.35
C LYS A 48 15.94 -5.93 -5.70
N LEU A 49 14.82 -5.76 -6.38
CA LEU A 49 13.64 -5.09 -5.82
C LEU A 49 13.08 -5.87 -4.63
N VAL A 50 12.97 -7.20 -4.73
CA VAL A 50 12.58 -8.08 -3.61
C VAL A 50 13.57 -8.02 -2.44
N ASP A 51 14.87 -7.95 -2.71
CA ASP A 51 15.89 -7.80 -1.67
C ASP A 51 15.74 -6.44 -0.95
N GLU A 52 15.40 -5.39 -1.69
CA GLU A 52 15.09 -4.06 -1.15
C GLU A 52 13.81 -4.08 -0.30
N HIS A 53 12.76 -4.78 -0.74
CA HIS A 53 11.54 -5.02 0.05
C HIS A 53 11.81 -5.80 1.32
N THR A 54 12.68 -6.81 1.25
CA THR A 54 13.09 -7.60 2.42
C THR A 54 13.79 -6.70 3.44
N ALA A 55 14.70 -5.83 2.97
CA ALA A 55 15.34 -4.84 3.83
C ALA A 55 14.32 -3.88 4.45
N PHE A 56 13.37 -3.36 3.67
CA PHE A 56 12.35 -2.45 4.19
C PHE A 56 11.40 -3.12 5.18
N THR A 57 11.00 -4.37 4.92
CA THR A 57 10.16 -5.18 5.81
C THR A 57 10.79 -5.33 7.20
N ASN A 58 12.11 -5.54 7.27
CA ASN A 58 12.82 -5.60 8.54
C ASN A 58 12.76 -4.26 9.30
N VAL A 59 12.89 -3.14 8.58
CA VAL A 59 12.75 -1.80 9.16
C VAL A 59 11.32 -1.53 9.64
N LEU A 60 10.31 -1.93 8.86
CA LEU A 60 8.90 -1.82 9.22
C LEU A 60 8.57 -2.62 10.49
N ASN A 61 9.08 -3.85 10.60
CA ASN A 61 8.89 -4.67 11.80
C ASN A 61 9.52 -4.02 13.04
N GLY A 62 10.71 -3.43 12.90
CA GLY A 62 11.35 -2.67 13.98
C GLY A 62 10.55 -1.43 14.38
N PHE A 63 10.01 -0.71 13.41
CA PHE A 63 9.15 0.45 13.65
C PHE A 63 7.83 0.08 14.34
N GLU A 64 7.18 -1.00 13.89
CA GLU A 64 5.96 -1.56 14.48
C GLU A 64 6.17 -1.92 15.95
N GLU A 65 7.26 -2.64 16.24
CA GLU A 65 7.62 -2.99 17.61
C GLU A 65 7.86 -1.73 18.46
N GLY A 66 8.56 -0.74 17.90
CA GLY A 66 8.79 0.55 18.52
C GLY A 66 7.48 1.28 18.86
N LEU A 67 6.54 1.34 17.92
CA LEU A 67 5.23 1.99 18.11
C LEU A 67 4.44 1.30 19.22
N ILE A 68 4.39 -0.03 19.21
CA ILE A 68 3.68 -0.82 20.22
C ILE A 68 4.27 -0.58 21.61
N ASN A 69 5.60 -0.60 21.73
CA ASN A 69 6.28 -0.36 23.01
C ASN A 69 6.11 1.08 23.49
N TRP A 70 6.20 2.05 22.58
CA TRP A 70 5.95 3.47 22.86
C TRP A 70 4.53 3.74 23.35
N ARG A 71 3.53 3.06 22.77
CA ARG A 71 2.16 3.16 23.29
C ARG A 71 2.02 2.53 24.68
N LYS A 72 2.61 1.34 24.88
CA LYS A 72 2.55 0.62 26.16
C LYS A 72 3.23 1.35 27.32
N ASN A 73 4.27 2.14 27.04
CA ASN A 73 5.01 2.87 28.05
C ASN A 73 4.50 4.30 28.30
N ASN A 74 3.28 4.62 27.86
CA ASN A 74 2.65 5.94 27.96
C ASN A 74 3.42 7.04 27.22
N TRP A 75 3.83 6.74 25.99
CA TRP A 75 4.44 7.69 25.05
C TRP A 75 5.83 8.19 25.46
N VAL A 76 6.57 7.42 26.26
CA VAL A 76 7.92 7.76 26.69
C VAL A 76 8.93 7.26 25.66
N PHE A 77 9.77 8.15 25.14
CA PHE A 77 10.88 7.76 24.29
C PHE A 77 12.06 7.29 25.14
N ASP A 78 12.32 5.99 25.07
CA ASP A 78 13.61 5.45 25.48
C ASP A 78 14.55 5.35 24.27
N LYS A 79 15.79 4.90 24.53
CA LYS A 79 16.83 4.79 23.51
C LYS A 79 16.45 3.79 22.40
N GLU A 80 15.80 2.69 22.74
CA GLU A 80 15.48 1.63 21.78
C GLU A 80 14.35 2.06 20.84
N ILE A 81 13.30 2.68 21.38
CA ILE A 81 12.21 3.27 20.58
C ILE A 81 12.77 4.36 19.66
N ASP A 82 13.62 5.24 20.17
CA ASP A 82 14.23 6.33 19.40
C ASP A 82 15.10 5.78 18.25
N GLU A 83 15.89 4.73 18.49
CA GLU A 83 16.69 4.08 17.44
C GLU A 83 15.81 3.43 16.36
N LYS A 84 14.74 2.72 16.75
CA LYS A 84 13.77 2.11 15.82
C LYS A 84 13.09 3.15 14.94
N PHE A 85 12.68 4.27 15.53
CA PHE A 85 12.02 5.37 14.80
C PHE A 85 12.99 6.09 13.87
N LYS A 86 14.20 6.39 14.34
CA LYS A 86 15.25 6.99 13.51
C LYS A 86 15.58 6.13 12.31
N ASN A 87 15.73 4.82 12.52
CA ASN A 87 15.99 3.89 11.42
C ASN A 87 14.86 3.90 10.39
N PHE A 88 13.60 3.88 10.83
CA PHE A 88 12.45 4.00 9.94
C PHE A 88 12.47 5.31 9.14
N PHE A 89 12.56 6.46 9.80
CA PHE A 89 12.53 7.75 9.13
C PHE A 89 13.72 7.96 8.17
N ALA A 90 14.91 7.50 8.54
CA ALA A 90 16.07 7.53 7.65
C ALA A 90 15.86 6.62 6.42
N PHE A 91 15.30 5.43 6.61
CA PHE A 91 15.09 4.50 5.51
C PHE A 91 14.05 5.02 4.50
N ILE A 92 12.93 5.58 4.98
CA ILE A 92 11.91 6.14 4.08
C ILE A 92 12.35 7.41 3.36
N ASP A 93 13.31 8.16 3.93
CA ASP A 93 13.86 9.37 3.30
C ASP A 93 14.95 9.04 2.28
N GLU A 94 15.81 8.08 2.59
CA GLU A 94 17.01 7.80 1.79
C GLU A 94 16.86 6.64 0.80
N LYS A 95 16.08 5.60 1.14
CA LYS A 95 16.05 4.33 0.37
C LYS A 95 14.78 4.18 -0.43
N VAL A 96 13.62 4.47 0.16
CA VAL A 96 12.32 4.34 -0.51
C VAL A 96 12.25 5.19 -1.80
N PRO A 97 12.68 6.47 -1.85
CA PRO A 97 12.60 7.24 -3.09
C PRO A 97 13.47 6.67 -4.21
N VAL A 98 14.60 6.05 -3.88
CA VAL A 98 15.49 5.40 -4.86
C VAL A 98 14.86 4.11 -5.39
N HIS A 99 14.20 3.36 -4.52
CA HIS A 99 13.44 2.17 -4.90
C HIS A 99 12.29 2.53 -5.84
N ASN A 100 11.40 3.43 -5.40
CA ASN A 100 10.25 3.88 -6.17
C ASN A 100 10.68 4.50 -7.51
N HIS A 101 11.85 5.14 -7.59
CA HIS A 101 12.37 5.65 -8.87
C HIS A 101 12.61 4.55 -9.89
N LYS A 102 13.23 3.43 -9.49
CA LYS A 102 13.46 2.27 -10.38
C LYS A 102 12.14 1.71 -10.88
N GLU A 103 11.14 1.72 -10.03
CA GLU A 103 9.82 1.24 -10.39
C GLU A 103 9.11 2.21 -11.34
N GLU A 104 8.89 3.44 -10.90
CA GLU A 104 8.12 4.46 -11.62
C GLU A 104 8.79 4.96 -12.91
N LYS A 105 10.12 4.83 -13.05
CA LYS A 105 10.85 5.32 -14.23
C LYS A 105 11.36 4.22 -15.15
N GLU A 106 11.53 3.01 -14.65
CA GLU A 106 12.11 1.91 -15.43
C GLU A 106 11.07 0.79 -15.60
N LEU A 107 10.61 0.17 -14.51
CA LEU A 107 9.75 -1.02 -14.57
C LEU A 107 8.30 -0.72 -14.99
N PHE A 108 7.63 0.18 -14.28
CA PHE A 108 6.20 0.46 -14.40
C PHE A 108 5.81 1.01 -15.77
N PRO A 109 6.56 1.92 -16.41
CA PRO A 109 6.19 2.40 -17.74
C PRO A 109 6.07 1.28 -18.78
N ILE A 110 6.98 0.29 -18.72
CA ILE A 110 6.97 -0.87 -19.63
C ILE A 110 5.82 -1.81 -19.27
N LEU A 111 5.65 -2.10 -17.98
CA LEU A 111 4.60 -3.01 -17.51
C LEU A 111 3.20 -2.45 -17.79
N GLN A 112 2.99 -1.15 -17.58
CA GLN A 112 1.72 -0.49 -17.87
C GLN A 112 1.34 -0.66 -19.34
N GLN A 113 2.29 -0.45 -20.25
CA GLN A 113 2.04 -0.63 -21.67
C GLN A 113 1.62 -2.08 -22.00
N LYS A 114 2.28 -3.07 -21.40
CA LYS A 114 1.91 -4.49 -21.58
C LYS A 114 0.55 -4.82 -20.99
N LEU A 115 0.22 -4.30 -19.81
CA LEU A 115 -1.09 -4.50 -19.17
C LEU A 115 -2.21 -3.92 -20.05
N ILE A 116 -2.01 -2.74 -20.62
CA ILE A 116 -2.97 -2.13 -21.55
C ILE A 116 -3.16 -3.01 -22.79
N GLU A 117 -2.07 -3.52 -23.38
CA GLU A 117 -2.11 -4.37 -24.59
C GLU A 117 -2.92 -5.66 -24.40
N ILE A 118 -2.91 -6.23 -23.19
CA ILE A 118 -3.66 -7.45 -22.87
C ILE A 118 -5.07 -7.19 -22.30
N GLY A 119 -5.47 -5.93 -22.18
CA GLY A 119 -6.79 -5.54 -21.66
C GLY A 119 -6.90 -5.48 -20.13
N GLU A 120 -5.77 -5.57 -19.41
CA GLU A 120 -5.71 -5.47 -17.95
C GLU A 120 -5.67 -4.00 -17.50
N HIS A 121 -6.76 -3.29 -17.78
CA HIS A 121 -6.93 -1.87 -17.48
C HIS A 121 -8.38 -1.58 -17.09
N ASN A 122 -8.63 -0.39 -16.53
CA ASN A 122 -9.97 0.04 -16.16
C ASN A 122 -10.89 0.10 -17.40
N SER A 123 -12.15 -0.33 -17.23
CA SER A 123 -13.13 -0.40 -18.33
C SER A 123 -13.62 0.97 -18.82
N LYS A 124 -13.50 2.01 -17.99
CA LYS A 124 -13.91 3.39 -18.31
C LYS A 124 -12.74 4.27 -18.78
N ASP A 125 -11.53 3.95 -18.34
CA ASP A 125 -10.31 4.68 -18.70
C ASP A 125 -9.15 3.69 -18.90
N SER A 126 -8.80 3.41 -20.15
CA SER A 126 -7.76 2.44 -20.48
C SER A 126 -6.35 2.89 -20.13
N SER A 127 -6.15 4.14 -19.69
CA SER A 127 -4.85 4.56 -19.16
C SER A 127 -4.60 4.09 -17.73
N LEU A 128 -5.66 3.72 -17.00
CA LEU A 128 -5.58 3.31 -15.60
C LEU A 128 -5.41 1.80 -15.47
N THR A 129 -4.34 1.38 -14.80
CA THR A 129 -4.02 -0.02 -14.50
C THR A 129 -3.74 -0.21 -13.01
N GLY A 130 -3.44 -1.44 -12.58
CA GLY A 130 -3.00 -1.73 -11.22
C GLY A 130 -1.77 -0.93 -10.78
N ILE A 131 -0.91 -0.52 -11.72
CA ILE A 131 0.27 0.31 -11.44
C ILE A 131 -0.11 1.65 -10.81
N ASN A 132 -1.19 2.28 -11.27
CA ASN A 132 -1.59 3.57 -10.73
C ASN A 132 -1.99 3.48 -9.24
N ILE A 133 -2.47 2.31 -8.79
CA ILE A 133 -2.78 2.08 -7.37
C ILE A 133 -1.48 2.03 -6.55
N ILE A 134 -0.45 1.37 -7.08
CA ILE A 134 0.85 1.23 -6.44
C ILE A 134 1.58 2.58 -6.38
N GLU A 135 1.61 3.34 -7.47
CA GLU A 135 2.18 4.70 -7.50
C GLU A 135 1.43 5.66 -6.53
N ASP A 136 0.11 5.54 -6.43
CA ASP A 136 -0.68 6.29 -5.45
C ASP A 136 -0.30 5.94 -4.01
N GLU A 137 -0.02 4.65 -3.73
CA GLU A 137 0.41 4.17 -2.42
C GLU A 137 1.80 4.72 -2.05
N HIS A 138 2.73 4.83 -3.01
CA HIS A 138 4.02 5.51 -2.80
C HIS A 138 3.85 6.93 -2.26
N ILE A 139 2.98 7.72 -2.90
CA ILE A 139 2.71 9.10 -2.50
C ILE A 139 2.05 9.15 -1.13
N LYS A 140 1.03 8.32 -0.90
CA LYS A 140 0.29 8.29 0.36
C LYS A 140 1.18 7.93 1.54
N VAL A 141 2.09 6.98 1.36
CA VAL A 141 3.03 6.55 2.41
C VAL A 141 4.05 7.64 2.72
N ALA A 142 4.59 8.30 1.70
CA ALA A 142 5.49 9.45 1.91
C ALA A 142 4.80 10.58 2.70
N GLN A 143 3.56 10.91 2.33
CA GLN A 143 2.76 11.93 3.03
C GLN A 143 2.43 11.52 4.46
N ALA A 144 2.01 10.27 4.66
CA ALA A 144 1.72 9.73 5.99
C ALA A 144 2.97 9.74 6.88
N GLY A 145 4.14 9.37 6.34
CA GLY A 145 5.42 9.44 7.05
C GLY A 145 5.74 10.86 7.51
N ALA A 146 5.55 11.86 6.64
CA ALA A 146 5.72 13.26 7.00
C ALA A 146 4.75 13.71 8.11
N ILE A 147 3.49 13.26 8.08
CA ILE A 147 2.50 13.56 9.13
C ILE A 147 2.94 12.97 10.47
N VAL A 148 3.33 11.69 10.50
CA VAL A 148 3.82 11.04 11.73
C VAL A 148 5.01 11.80 12.28
N PHE A 149 6.03 12.09 11.47
CA PHE A 149 7.22 12.82 11.90
C PHE A 149 6.87 14.18 12.52
N ASN A 150 5.97 14.93 11.87
CA ASN A 150 5.52 16.23 12.38
C ASN A 150 4.73 16.11 13.68
N PHE A 151 3.86 15.12 13.83
CA PHE A 151 3.10 14.89 15.06
C PHE A 151 4.01 14.48 16.22
N LEU A 152 5.03 13.65 15.99
CA LEU A 152 6.03 13.30 17.00
C LEU A 152 6.78 14.56 17.46
N GLY A 153 7.20 15.41 16.52
CA GLY A 153 7.84 16.68 16.83
C GLY A 153 6.91 17.66 17.57
N LEU A 154 5.64 17.76 17.16
CA LEU A 154 4.66 18.66 17.76
C LEU A 154 4.29 18.20 19.17
N GLY A 155 3.91 16.94 19.34
CA GLY A 155 3.51 16.37 20.63
C GLY A 155 4.60 16.52 21.69
N SER A 156 5.86 16.33 21.30
CA SER A 156 7.01 16.51 22.19
C SER A 156 7.17 17.94 22.72
N ARG A 157 6.58 18.94 22.06
CA ARG A 157 6.66 20.37 22.42
C ARG A 157 5.37 20.92 23.02
N LEU A 158 4.29 20.15 23.02
CA LEU A 158 3.02 20.59 23.60
C LEU A 158 3.12 20.66 25.14
N PRO A 159 2.75 21.80 25.75
CA PRO A 159 2.83 21.99 27.20
C PRO A 159 1.71 21.28 27.95
N ASP A 160 0.53 21.16 27.32
CA ASP A 160 -0.62 20.46 27.88
C ASP A 160 -0.51 18.95 27.66
N GLN A 161 -0.60 18.19 28.74
CA GLN A 161 -0.40 16.73 28.72
C GLN A 161 -1.46 16.01 27.88
N ARG A 162 -2.73 16.44 27.96
CA ARG A 162 -3.80 15.81 27.19
C ARG A 162 -3.63 16.04 25.69
N SER A 163 -3.26 17.26 25.30
CA SER A 163 -3.01 17.62 23.91
C SER A 163 -1.83 16.84 23.33
N LYS A 164 -0.77 16.65 24.14
CA LYS A 164 0.37 15.78 23.80
C LYS A 164 -0.06 14.35 23.55
N GLU A 165 -0.81 13.75 24.48
CA GLU A 165 -1.28 12.36 24.35
C GLU A 165 -2.18 12.16 23.12
N ILE A 166 -3.08 13.09 22.83
CA ILE A 166 -3.92 13.04 21.62
C ILE A 166 -3.06 13.10 20.35
N THR A 167 -2.07 13.99 20.32
CA THR A 167 -1.17 14.15 19.17
C THR A 167 -0.32 12.89 18.96
N PHE A 168 0.18 12.30 20.04
CA PHE A 168 0.94 11.05 20.01
C PHE A 168 0.09 9.84 19.63
N GLN A 169 -1.16 9.76 20.09
CA GLN A 169 -2.10 8.73 19.66
C GLN A 169 -2.38 8.82 18.15
N ALA A 170 -2.55 10.02 17.60
CA ALA A 170 -2.70 10.21 16.16
C ALA A 170 -1.45 9.80 15.37
N ALA A 171 -0.25 10.12 15.87
CA ALA A 171 1.01 9.66 15.28
C ALA A 171 1.12 8.13 15.29
N TYR A 172 0.71 7.50 16.39
CA TYR A 172 0.69 6.04 16.53
C TYR A 172 -0.25 5.40 15.51
N GLU A 173 -1.50 5.87 15.42
CA GLU A 173 -2.50 5.32 14.50
C GLU A 173 -2.05 5.45 13.04
N GLN A 174 -1.52 6.61 12.67
CA GLN A 174 -0.99 6.82 11.33
C GLN A 174 0.26 5.98 11.06
N GLY A 175 1.12 5.77 12.07
CA GLY A 175 2.28 4.88 11.98
C GLY A 175 1.87 3.43 11.72
N ILE A 176 0.86 2.92 12.43
CA ILE A 176 0.29 1.58 12.20
C ILE A 176 -0.28 1.47 10.78
N ALA A 177 -1.03 2.49 10.33
CA ALA A 177 -1.58 2.50 8.97
C ALA A 177 -0.50 2.44 7.88
N ILE A 178 0.65 3.11 8.08
CA ILE A 178 1.80 2.99 7.16
C ILE A 178 2.31 1.55 7.10
N ILE A 179 2.45 0.88 8.24
CA ILE A 179 2.95 -0.50 8.31
C ILE A 179 2.02 -1.45 7.57
N GLU A 180 0.71 -1.36 7.82
CA GLU A 180 -0.29 -2.21 7.16
C GLU A 180 -0.31 -1.95 5.65
N THR A 181 -0.26 -0.68 5.24
CA THR A 181 -0.23 -0.29 3.82
C THR A 181 1.01 -0.86 3.14
N MET A 182 2.20 -0.67 3.71
CA MET A 182 3.44 -1.13 3.06
C MET A 182 3.59 -2.64 3.04
N LYS A 183 3.10 -3.37 4.06
CA LYS A 183 3.06 -4.84 4.03
C LYS A 183 2.18 -5.35 2.89
N LEU A 184 1.01 -4.73 2.69
CA LEU A 184 0.12 -5.08 1.59
C LEU A 184 0.69 -4.68 0.22
N HIS A 185 1.31 -3.52 0.14
CA HIS A 185 1.96 -2.99 -1.05
C HIS A 185 3.06 -3.93 -1.54
N ILE A 186 4.04 -4.23 -0.68
CA ILE A 186 5.13 -5.19 -0.98
C ILE A 186 4.55 -6.53 -1.41
N PHE A 187 3.52 -7.04 -0.71
CA PHE A 187 2.87 -8.28 -1.09
C PHE A 187 2.30 -8.24 -2.52
N ARG A 188 1.61 -7.15 -2.88
CA ARG A 188 1.02 -6.99 -4.22
C ARG A 188 2.08 -6.90 -5.29
N GLU A 189 3.16 -6.17 -5.06
CA GLU A 189 4.24 -6.04 -6.03
C GLU A 189 4.91 -7.39 -6.27
N GLU A 190 5.31 -8.08 -5.22
CA GLU A 190 6.05 -9.33 -5.34
C GLU A 190 5.21 -10.46 -5.94
N ASN A 191 3.95 -10.57 -5.52
CA ASN A 191 3.12 -11.71 -5.89
C ASN A 191 2.29 -11.45 -7.16
N ILE A 192 2.00 -10.18 -7.48
CA ILE A 192 1.15 -9.81 -8.62
C ILE A 192 1.98 -9.09 -9.69
N LEU A 193 2.50 -7.89 -9.42
CA LEU A 193 3.15 -7.08 -10.47
C LEU A 193 4.44 -7.73 -11.01
N PHE A 194 5.30 -8.26 -10.14
CA PHE A 194 6.55 -8.90 -10.56
C PHE A 194 6.27 -10.20 -11.30
N SER A 195 5.23 -10.95 -10.90
CA SER A 195 4.75 -12.11 -11.64
C SER A 195 4.19 -11.73 -13.02
N GLN A 196 3.47 -10.61 -13.13
CA GLN A 196 3.01 -10.07 -14.42
C GLN A 196 4.20 -9.66 -15.28
N ALA A 197 5.20 -8.97 -14.73
CA ALA A 197 6.42 -8.62 -15.44
C ALA A 197 7.13 -9.87 -15.97
N MET A 198 7.31 -10.91 -15.14
CA MET A 198 7.90 -12.19 -15.56
C MET A 198 7.13 -12.88 -16.70
N LYS A 199 5.79 -12.74 -16.73
CA LYS A 199 4.93 -13.33 -17.76
C LYS A 199 4.92 -12.53 -19.07
N LEU A 200 4.99 -11.20 -18.98
CA LEU A 200 4.76 -10.29 -20.10
C LEU A 200 6.04 -9.75 -20.74
N PHE A 201 7.16 -9.75 -20.01
CA PHE A 201 8.43 -9.22 -20.50
C PHE A 201 9.20 -10.32 -21.23
N GLY A 202 9.72 -9.98 -22.41
CA GLY A 202 10.74 -10.75 -23.08
C GLY A 202 12.14 -10.25 -22.73
N GLU A 203 13.16 -10.80 -23.41
CA GLU A 203 14.55 -10.39 -23.23
C GLU A 203 14.77 -8.90 -23.52
N LYS A 204 14.01 -8.32 -24.46
CA LYS A 204 14.17 -6.90 -24.84
C LYS A 204 13.71 -5.96 -23.75
N GLU A 205 12.55 -6.24 -23.15
CA GLU A 205 12.00 -5.46 -22.06
C GLU A 205 12.94 -5.52 -20.84
N PHE A 206 13.39 -6.71 -20.45
CA PHE A 206 14.33 -6.85 -19.33
C PHE A 206 15.72 -6.26 -19.60
N ALA A 207 16.19 -6.26 -20.85
CA ALA A 207 17.48 -5.64 -21.20
C ALA A 207 17.43 -4.10 -21.22
N SER A 208 16.24 -3.50 -21.13
CA SER A 208 16.06 -2.05 -21.05
C SER A 208 15.96 -1.51 -19.62
N LEU A 209 15.98 -2.40 -18.62
CA LEU A 209 16.07 -2.13 -17.18
C LEU A 209 17.53 -2.26 -16.71
#